data_AF-A0A2N2I5Q9-F1
#
_entry.id   AF-A0A2N2I5Q9-F1
#
_cell.length_a   1.000
_cell.length_b   1.000
_cell.length_c   1.000
_cell.angle_alpha   90.00
_cell.angle_beta   90.00
_cell.angle_gamma   90.00
#
_symmetry.space_group_name_H-M   'P 1'
#
loop_
_entity.id
_entity.type
_entity.pdbx_description
1 polymer ?
#
loop_
_entity_poly.entity_id
_entity_poly.type
_entity_poly.pdbx_seq_one_letter_code
_entity_poly.pdbx_strand_id
1 'polypeptide(L)'
;MSRWSAAALGTEPAMTEAALAILAKGGTSVDACIAGLFAAAGSRPGVLLGSMVLLVAGTGVGSHVFDGSAVQPGLGAPRPRGFVGDDDLPVGARIAVAASGTMLAAAHAHDGSVPMSELATPGVRIARACRAAGRANLIRRVGEAGPIALREASFTRSLLEVAGRPEGGNITAEDFAEVQASVGQPAMIDGAIHVQAPSSMHDVPSLECVVNVACDHRGVLAVVHCAYDPQGPEVTPHEVVASRLAVPVRRGVPRVRPGTPIRLPVPIALLTNGEVPWAAVGIEGVFGMDWGHVVSRVAPDLTLEQSLRAILEEGGPGRRALTVIRGSSADVAPRACEIKSADSVG
;
A
#
# COMPACT_ATOMS: atom_id res chain seq x y z
N MET A 1 16.85 -30.55 7.90
CA MET A 1 15.96 -29.67 7.12
C MET A 1 16.63 -28.33 7.00
N SER A 2 17.13 -27.98 5.81
CA SER A 2 17.69 -26.67 5.51
C SER A 2 16.57 -25.64 5.62
N ARG A 3 16.65 -24.74 6.61
CA ARG A 3 15.69 -23.64 6.77
C ARG A 3 16.10 -22.56 5.79
N TRP A 4 15.22 -22.21 4.86
CA TRP A 4 15.39 -20.99 4.07
C TRP A 4 15.55 -19.82 5.05
N SER A 5 16.60 -19.01 4.90
CA SER A 5 16.66 -17.74 5.63
C SER A 5 15.61 -16.79 5.07
N ALA A 6 15.17 -15.82 5.87
CA ALA A 6 14.17 -14.83 5.48
C ALA A 6 14.86 -13.50 5.14
N ALA A 7 14.23 -12.67 4.30
CA ALA A 7 14.74 -11.35 3.92
C ALA A 7 13.60 -10.36 3.75
N ALA A 8 13.84 -9.09 4.05
CA ALA A 8 12.91 -8.00 3.79
C ALA A 8 13.65 -6.70 3.52
N LEU A 9 12.99 -5.79 2.81
CA LEU A 9 13.46 -4.44 2.54
C LEU A 9 12.28 -3.50 2.36
N GLY A 10 12.31 -2.34 3.01
CA GLY A 10 11.33 -1.28 2.85
C GLY A 10 11.96 0.05 2.46
N THR A 11 11.13 0.94 1.90
CA THR A 11 11.51 2.29 1.44
C THR A 11 12.18 3.11 2.55
N GLU A 12 11.75 2.89 3.80
CA GLU A 12 12.36 3.50 4.98
C GLU A 12 13.12 2.46 5.83
N PRO A 13 14.25 2.85 6.46
CA PRO A 13 14.98 1.95 7.35
C PRO A 13 14.13 1.32 8.45
N ALA A 14 13.20 2.10 9.02
CA ALA A 14 12.29 1.65 10.07
C ALA A 14 11.33 0.52 9.59
N MET A 15 10.92 0.56 8.33
CA MET A 15 10.13 -0.52 7.73
C MET A 15 10.94 -1.81 7.65
N THR A 16 12.19 -1.70 7.19
CA THR A 16 13.12 -2.82 7.07
C THR A 16 13.40 -3.44 8.44
N GLU A 17 13.69 -2.63 9.46
CA GLU A 17 13.92 -3.09 10.84
C GLU A 17 12.70 -3.84 11.38
N ALA A 18 11.50 -3.26 11.24
CA ALA A 18 10.27 -3.88 11.71
C ALA A 18 9.98 -5.22 11.00
N ALA A 19 10.09 -5.25 9.68
CA ALA A 19 9.86 -6.46 8.88
C ALA A 19 10.84 -7.58 9.25
N LEU A 20 12.14 -7.28 9.33
CA LEU A 20 13.17 -8.26 9.70
C LEU A 20 12.99 -8.79 11.14
N ALA A 21 12.57 -7.92 12.08
CA ALA A 21 12.31 -8.34 13.46
C ALA A 21 11.17 -9.37 13.56
N ILE A 22 10.13 -9.23 12.72
CA ILE A 22 9.02 -10.19 12.64
C ILE A 22 9.47 -11.50 11.99
N LEU A 23 10.21 -11.43 10.88
CA LEU A 23 10.75 -12.62 10.22
C LEU A 23 11.69 -13.41 11.14
N ALA A 24 12.50 -12.72 11.94
CA ALA A 24 13.40 -13.35 12.92
C ALA A 24 12.66 -14.15 14.00
N LYS A 25 11.41 -13.78 14.30
CA LYS A 25 10.52 -14.51 15.23
C LYS A 25 9.77 -15.67 14.56
N GLY A 26 9.97 -15.88 13.26
CA GLY A 26 9.27 -16.89 12.48
C GLY A 26 7.94 -16.42 11.89
N GLY A 27 7.66 -15.11 11.90
CA GLY A 27 6.50 -14.54 11.22
C GLY A 27 6.53 -14.75 9.70
N THR A 28 5.39 -14.54 9.05
CA THR A 28 5.24 -14.70 7.59
C THR A 28 5.70 -13.47 6.82
N SER A 29 5.76 -13.57 5.49
CA SER A 29 6.07 -12.42 4.63
C SER A 29 4.94 -11.38 4.67
N VAL A 30 3.69 -11.82 4.87
CA VAL A 30 2.54 -10.94 5.13
C VAL A 30 2.70 -10.20 6.46
N ASP A 31 3.03 -10.91 7.55
CA ASP A 31 3.29 -10.29 8.85
C ASP A 31 4.40 -9.22 8.76
N ALA A 32 5.46 -9.53 8.01
CA ALA A 32 6.58 -8.62 7.77
C ALA A 32 6.17 -7.35 7.01
N CYS A 33 5.38 -7.49 5.94
CA CYS A 33 4.85 -6.35 5.19
C CYS A 33 3.90 -5.48 6.02
N ILE A 34 3.05 -6.09 6.84
CA ILE A 34 2.14 -5.37 7.74
C ILE A 34 2.92 -4.60 8.81
N ALA A 35 3.91 -5.22 9.45
CA ALA A 35 4.76 -4.53 10.42
C ALA A 35 5.57 -3.39 9.80
N GLY A 36 6.08 -3.59 8.57
CA GLY A 36 6.73 -2.54 7.79
C GLY A 36 5.80 -1.36 7.52
N LEU A 37 4.55 -1.62 7.11
CA LEU A 37 3.54 -0.57 6.92
C LEU A 37 3.21 0.19 8.21
N PHE A 38 3.05 -0.50 9.34
CA PHE A 38 2.82 0.17 10.61
C PHE A 38 4.02 1.03 11.02
N ALA A 39 5.25 0.57 10.79
CA ALA A 39 6.43 1.38 11.02
C ALA A 39 6.42 2.68 10.18
N ALA A 40 6.08 2.59 8.89
CA ALA A 40 5.91 3.75 8.02
C ALA A 40 4.75 4.65 8.46
N ALA A 41 3.63 4.09 8.93
CA ALA A 41 2.53 4.88 9.49
C ALA A 41 2.95 5.64 10.76
N GLY A 42 3.95 5.14 11.50
CA GLY A 42 4.52 5.84 12.64
C GLY A 42 5.20 7.15 12.25
N SER A 43 6.01 7.11 11.19
CA SER A 43 6.79 8.25 10.68
C SER A 43 5.98 9.16 9.75
N ARG A 44 5.06 8.61 8.97
CA ARG A 44 4.30 9.31 7.92
C ARG A 44 2.81 9.37 8.23
N PRO A 45 2.23 10.57 8.43
CA PRO A 45 0.84 10.71 8.86
C PRO A 45 -0.19 10.24 7.81
N GLY A 46 0.16 10.20 6.53
CA GLY A 46 -0.76 9.79 5.46
C GLY A 46 -0.80 8.28 5.18
N VAL A 47 0.19 7.51 5.64
CA VAL A 47 0.29 6.08 5.28
C VAL A 47 -0.91 5.28 5.78
N LEU A 48 -1.35 5.47 7.02
CA LEU A 48 -2.47 4.69 7.57
C LEU A 48 -3.77 4.88 6.79
N LEU A 49 -4.00 6.06 6.20
CA LEU A 49 -5.18 6.38 5.38
C LEU A 49 -4.86 6.37 3.87
N GLY A 50 -3.72 5.80 3.49
CA GLY A 50 -3.30 5.67 2.10
C GLY A 50 -4.06 4.58 1.34
N SER A 51 -3.89 4.60 0.03
CA SER A 51 -4.33 3.55 -0.88
C SER A 51 -3.26 2.45 -0.90
N MET A 52 -3.61 1.25 -0.46
CA MET A 52 -2.64 0.15 -0.32
C MET A 52 -2.99 -1.04 -1.18
N VAL A 53 -1.98 -1.70 -1.75
CA VAL A 53 -2.14 -3.00 -2.40
C VAL A 53 -1.01 -3.92 -1.98
N LEU A 54 -1.36 -5.13 -1.57
CA LEU A 54 -0.43 -6.20 -1.22
C LEU A 54 -0.58 -7.35 -2.21
N LEU A 55 0.54 -7.82 -2.73
CA LEU A 55 0.64 -8.99 -3.59
C LEU A 55 1.45 -10.08 -2.88
N VAL A 56 0.91 -11.29 -2.81
CA VAL A 56 1.53 -12.44 -2.13
C VAL A 56 1.53 -13.62 -3.08
N ALA A 57 2.64 -14.34 -3.17
CA ALA A 57 2.65 -15.66 -3.80
C ALA A 57 3.71 -16.59 -3.21
N GLY A 58 3.39 -17.88 -3.19
CA GLY A 58 4.32 -18.93 -2.77
C GLY A 58 3.65 -20.30 -2.68
N THR A 59 4.47 -21.33 -2.59
CA THR A 59 3.98 -22.71 -2.43
C THR A 59 3.15 -22.84 -1.17
N GLY A 60 1.95 -23.41 -1.29
CA GLY A 60 1.01 -23.60 -0.18
C GLY A 60 0.14 -22.39 0.16
N VAL A 61 0.54 -21.18 -0.26
CA VAL A 61 -0.25 -19.94 -0.08
C VAL A 61 -1.01 -19.58 -1.36
N GLY A 62 -0.57 -20.04 -2.52
CA GLY A 62 -1.17 -19.67 -3.81
C GLY A 62 -0.69 -18.30 -4.27
N SER A 63 -1.49 -17.59 -5.07
CA SER A 63 -1.22 -16.21 -5.49
C SER A 63 -2.46 -15.34 -5.24
N HIS A 64 -2.26 -14.22 -4.54
CA HIS A 64 -3.34 -13.38 -4.04
C HIS A 64 -2.98 -11.90 -4.12
N VAL A 65 -3.95 -11.09 -4.52
CA VAL A 65 -3.90 -9.64 -4.38
C VAL A 65 -4.92 -9.18 -3.34
N PHE A 66 -4.46 -8.37 -2.40
CA PHE A 66 -5.28 -7.69 -1.40
C PHE A 66 -5.30 -6.20 -1.76
N ASP A 67 -6.44 -5.73 -2.26
CA ASP A 67 -6.65 -4.38 -2.74
C ASP A 67 -7.38 -3.56 -1.66
N GLY A 68 -6.63 -2.69 -1.01
CA GLY A 68 -7.07 -1.68 -0.05
C GLY A 68 -7.12 -0.29 -0.67
N SER A 69 -7.41 -0.19 -1.97
CA SER A 69 -7.64 1.10 -2.63
C SER A 69 -8.64 1.94 -1.87
N ALA A 70 -8.40 3.26 -1.82
CA ALA A 70 -9.39 4.18 -1.29
C ALA A 70 -10.70 4.06 -2.09
N VAL A 71 -11.86 4.31 -1.47
CA VAL A 71 -13.16 4.18 -2.13
C VAL A 71 -13.87 5.53 -2.24
N GLN A 72 -14.67 5.67 -3.29
CA GLN A 72 -15.48 6.87 -3.52
C GLN A 72 -16.49 7.03 -2.37
N PRO A 73 -16.53 8.19 -1.69
CA PRO A 73 -17.44 8.41 -0.56
C PRO A 73 -18.89 8.70 -0.99
N GLY A 74 -19.79 8.66 -0.01
CA GLY A 74 -21.18 9.12 -0.13
C GLY A 74 -22.22 8.01 -0.11
N LEU A 75 -21.92 6.88 0.54
CA LEU A 75 -22.93 5.87 0.89
C LEU A 75 -23.96 6.50 1.83
N GLY A 76 -25.25 6.17 1.63
CA GLY A 76 -26.36 6.75 2.39
C GLY A 76 -26.65 8.24 2.18
N ALA A 77 -25.73 9.00 1.59
CA ALA A 77 -25.89 10.43 1.41
C ALA A 77 -26.91 10.75 0.29
N PRO A 78 -27.79 11.76 0.50
CA PRO A 78 -28.59 12.32 -0.58
C PRO A 78 -27.69 12.79 -1.72
N ARG A 79 -28.18 12.70 -2.96
CA ARG A 79 -27.42 13.12 -4.14
C ARG A 79 -27.02 14.61 -4.01
N PRO A 80 -25.70 14.93 -3.94
CA PRO A 80 -25.26 16.32 -3.85
C PRO A 80 -25.51 17.04 -5.18
N ARG A 81 -25.67 18.36 -5.13
CA ARG A 81 -25.64 19.20 -6.32
C ARG A 81 -24.18 19.25 -6.81
N GLY A 82 -23.96 19.04 -8.09
CA GLY A 82 -22.61 19.08 -8.65
C GLY A 82 -22.03 20.50 -8.70
N PHE A 83 -20.72 20.62 -8.52
CA PHE A 83 -19.98 21.88 -8.62
C PHE A 83 -19.90 22.38 -10.08
N VAL A 84 -19.86 23.69 -10.28
CA VAL A 84 -19.97 24.33 -11.62
C VAL A 84 -18.60 24.63 -12.24
N GLY A 85 -17.54 24.74 -11.44
CA GLY A 85 -16.15 24.90 -11.90
C GLY A 85 -15.14 24.30 -10.92
N ASP A 86 -13.85 24.29 -11.30
CA ASP A 86 -12.78 23.72 -10.49
C ASP A 86 -12.35 24.60 -9.31
N ASP A 87 -12.44 25.92 -9.46
CA ASP A 87 -12.14 26.90 -8.41
C ASP A 87 -13.10 26.82 -7.21
N ASP A 88 -14.27 26.19 -7.41
CA ASP A 88 -15.31 26.02 -6.39
C ASP A 88 -15.20 24.69 -5.61
N LEU A 89 -14.18 23.87 -5.87
CA LEU A 89 -14.09 22.53 -5.29
C LEU A 89 -13.48 22.57 -3.87
N PRO A 90 -14.27 22.33 -2.80
CA PRO A 90 -13.73 22.31 -1.45
C PRO A 90 -12.84 21.09 -1.25
N VAL A 91 -11.84 21.22 -0.37
CA VAL A 91 -10.90 20.13 -0.05
C VAL A 91 -11.64 18.87 0.40
N GLY A 92 -12.68 19.02 1.22
CA GLY A 92 -13.53 17.92 1.70
C GLY A 92 -14.17 17.09 0.59
N ALA A 93 -14.46 17.68 -0.58
CA ALA A 93 -15.03 16.97 -1.74
C ALA A 93 -14.07 15.99 -2.41
N ARG A 94 -12.77 16.10 -2.11
CA ARG A 94 -11.71 15.24 -2.65
C ARG A 94 -11.27 14.15 -1.68
N ILE A 95 -11.76 14.14 -0.44
CA ILE A 95 -11.31 13.15 0.55
C ILE A 95 -12.00 11.82 0.29
N ALA A 96 -11.19 10.77 0.11
CA ALA A 96 -11.67 9.41 -0.09
C ALA A 96 -11.78 8.65 1.24
N VAL A 97 -12.51 7.54 1.22
CA VAL A 97 -12.63 6.64 2.37
C VAL A 97 -11.53 5.60 2.28
N ALA A 98 -10.70 5.50 3.31
CA ALA A 98 -9.60 4.54 3.35
C ALA A 98 -10.09 3.11 3.59
N ALA A 99 -9.63 2.15 2.76
CA ALA A 99 -9.87 0.72 2.94
C ALA A 99 -8.63 -0.04 3.47
N SER A 100 -7.57 0.68 3.83
CA SER A 100 -6.30 0.15 4.34
C SER A 100 -6.51 -0.80 5.53
N GLY A 101 -7.30 -0.39 6.54
CA GLY A 101 -7.58 -1.21 7.71
C GLY A 101 -8.26 -2.55 7.37
N THR A 102 -9.17 -2.56 6.40
CA THR A 102 -9.82 -3.79 5.93
C THR A 102 -8.88 -4.68 5.13
N MET A 103 -7.97 -4.09 4.35
CA MET A 103 -6.97 -4.82 3.57
C MET A 103 -5.97 -5.51 4.50
N LEU A 104 -5.44 -4.79 5.49
CA LEU A 104 -4.52 -5.35 6.49
C LEU A 104 -5.16 -6.54 7.21
N ALA A 105 -6.42 -6.39 7.64
CA ALA A 105 -7.16 -7.48 8.28
C ALA A 105 -7.36 -8.69 7.37
N ALA A 106 -7.72 -8.48 6.10
CA ALA A 106 -7.92 -9.56 5.14
C ALA A 106 -6.61 -10.31 4.82
N ALA A 107 -5.52 -9.56 4.62
CA ALA A 107 -4.20 -10.14 4.40
C ALA A 107 -3.71 -10.94 5.61
N HIS A 108 -3.87 -10.38 6.82
CA HIS A 108 -3.50 -11.04 8.07
C HIS A 108 -4.35 -12.28 8.34
N ALA A 109 -5.65 -12.25 8.04
CA ALA A 109 -6.51 -13.43 8.16
C ALA A 109 -6.12 -14.54 7.17
N HIS A 110 -5.48 -14.19 6.06
CA HIS A 110 -5.08 -15.15 5.03
C HIS A 110 -3.78 -15.90 5.36
N ASP A 111 -2.72 -15.18 5.74
CA ASP A 111 -1.41 -15.78 6.01
C ASP A 111 -0.66 -15.08 7.16
N GLY A 112 -1.38 -14.47 8.10
CA GLY A 112 -0.81 -13.90 9.31
C GLY A 112 -0.60 -14.95 10.40
N SER A 113 0.54 -14.89 11.08
CA SER A 113 0.91 -15.82 12.16
C SER A 113 1.23 -15.12 13.49
N VAL A 114 1.56 -13.83 13.44
CA VAL A 114 1.85 -12.99 14.60
C VAL A 114 0.65 -12.10 14.89
N PRO A 115 0.22 -11.89 16.15
CA PRO A 115 -0.92 -11.02 16.44
C PRO A 115 -0.76 -9.61 15.84
N MET A 116 -1.79 -9.09 15.19
CA MET A 116 -1.78 -7.76 14.55
C MET A 116 -1.36 -6.63 15.51
N SER A 117 -1.72 -6.74 16.79
CA SER A 117 -1.34 -5.78 17.83
C SER A 117 0.18 -5.78 18.09
N GLU A 118 0.84 -6.93 17.97
CA GLU A 118 2.30 -7.02 18.02
C GLU A 118 2.92 -6.40 16.76
N LEU A 119 2.35 -6.66 15.58
CA LEU A 119 2.80 -6.07 14.31
C LEU A 119 2.72 -4.53 14.31
N ALA A 120 1.76 -3.95 15.04
CA ALA A 120 1.58 -2.50 15.15
C ALA A 120 2.60 -1.82 16.10
N THR A 121 3.24 -2.58 16.99
CA THR A 121 4.11 -2.03 18.06
C THR A 121 5.25 -1.15 17.54
N PRO A 122 5.99 -1.51 16.46
CA PRO A 122 7.00 -0.64 15.88
C PRO A 122 6.45 0.73 15.46
N GLY A 123 5.27 0.76 14.82
CA GLY A 123 4.59 1.99 14.40
C GLY A 123 4.21 2.89 15.57
N VAL A 124 3.65 2.31 16.64
CA VAL A 124 3.32 3.03 17.88
C VAL A 124 4.57 3.67 18.49
N ARG A 125 5.68 2.93 18.56
CA ARG A 125 6.96 3.42 19.09
C ARG A 125 7.47 4.60 18.27
N ILE A 126 7.46 4.49 16.95
CA ILE A 126 7.94 5.55 16.04
C ILE A 126 7.06 6.79 16.13
N ALA A 127 5.73 6.65 16.11
CA ALA A 127 4.81 7.77 16.26
C ALA A 127 5.05 8.54 17.57
N ARG A 128 5.26 7.82 18.69
CA ARG A 128 5.63 8.44 19.98
C ARG A 128 6.97 9.17 19.93
N ALA A 129 7.97 8.61 19.27
CA ALA A 129 9.26 9.27 19.07
C ALA A 129 9.12 10.56 18.24
N CYS A 130 8.21 10.58 17.28
CA CYS A 130 7.80 11.77 16.51
C CYS A 130 6.85 12.70 17.29
N ARG A 131 6.59 12.44 18.57
CA ARG A 131 5.66 13.20 19.43
C ARG A 131 4.21 13.25 18.92
N ALA A 132 3.81 12.30 18.09
CA ALA A 132 2.46 12.17 17.56
C ALA A 132 1.64 11.16 18.38
N ALA A 133 1.14 11.60 19.53
CA ALA A 133 0.42 10.75 20.47
C ALA A 133 -0.93 10.24 19.93
N GLY A 134 -1.66 11.08 19.19
CA GLY A 134 -2.90 10.73 18.51
C GLY A 134 -2.66 9.66 17.46
N ARG A 135 -1.60 9.82 16.65
CA ARG A 135 -1.22 8.83 15.63
C ARG A 135 -0.79 7.51 16.25
N ALA A 136 0.02 7.56 17.31
CA ALA A 136 0.39 6.37 18.06
C ALA A 136 -0.83 5.63 18.63
N ASN A 137 -1.81 6.36 19.13
CA ASN A 137 -3.05 5.79 19.64
C ASN A 137 -3.87 5.12 18.52
N LEU A 138 -4.04 5.79 17.39
CA LEU A 138 -4.79 5.24 16.26
C LEU A 138 -4.13 3.98 15.69
N ILE A 139 -2.80 3.99 15.48
CA ILE A 139 -2.04 2.80 15.04
C ILE A 139 -2.25 1.63 16.01
N ARG A 140 -2.15 1.89 17.31
CA ARG A 140 -2.40 0.87 18.35
C ARG A 140 -3.82 0.32 18.25
N ARG A 141 -4.83 1.19 18.10
CA ARG A 141 -6.23 0.78 17.97
C ARG A 141 -6.46 -0.07 16.73
N VAL A 142 -5.87 0.29 15.58
CA VAL A 142 -5.93 -0.53 14.37
C VAL A 142 -5.24 -1.89 14.58
N GLY A 143 -4.10 -1.93 15.27
CA GLY A 143 -3.46 -3.20 15.63
C GLY A 143 -4.32 -4.10 16.53
N GLU A 144 -5.06 -3.52 17.48
CA GLU A 144 -5.89 -4.25 18.46
C GLU A 144 -7.26 -4.67 17.91
N ALA A 145 -7.92 -3.78 17.17
CA ALA A 145 -9.32 -3.93 16.75
C ALA A 145 -9.48 -4.07 15.22
N GLY A 146 -8.38 -4.01 14.48
CA GLY A 146 -8.40 -4.07 13.02
C GLY A 146 -9.22 -2.93 12.41
N PRO A 147 -10.05 -3.21 11.39
CA PRO A 147 -10.81 -2.19 10.67
C PRO A 147 -11.88 -1.51 11.55
N ILE A 148 -12.29 -2.14 12.66
CA ILE A 148 -13.26 -1.57 13.60
C ILE A 148 -12.74 -0.24 14.17
N ALA A 149 -11.43 -0.08 14.35
CA ALA A 149 -10.84 1.16 14.86
C ALA A 149 -11.18 2.38 13.98
N LEU A 150 -11.30 2.22 12.66
CA LEU A 150 -11.67 3.29 11.72
C LEU A 150 -13.19 3.54 11.68
N ARG A 151 -13.99 2.68 12.32
CA ARG A 151 -15.44 2.83 12.47
C ARG A 151 -15.82 3.44 13.83
N GLU A 152 -14.86 3.58 14.74
CA GLU A 152 -15.09 4.16 16.05
C GLU A 152 -15.50 5.62 15.90
N ALA A 153 -16.51 6.04 16.67
CA ALA A 153 -17.02 7.40 16.62
C ALA A 153 -15.94 8.48 16.91
N SER A 154 -14.92 8.13 17.70
CA SER A 154 -13.76 8.98 17.99
C SER A 154 -12.97 9.34 16.71
N PHE A 155 -12.84 8.41 15.77
CA PHE A 155 -12.18 8.63 14.48
C PHE A 155 -13.16 9.19 13.45
N THR A 156 -14.32 8.56 13.29
CA THR A 156 -15.28 8.94 12.24
C THR A 156 -15.77 10.38 12.43
N ARG A 157 -16.01 10.87 13.65
CA ARG A 157 -16.42 12.27 13.87
C ARG A 157 -15.33 13.26 13.43
N SER A 158 -14.08 13.03 13.85
CA SER A 158 -12.93 13.84 13.45
C SER A 158 -12.75 13.91 11.94
N LEU A 159 -12.99 12.81 11.22
CA LEU A 159 -12.91 12.82 9.77
C LEU A 159 -14.09 13.55 9.13
N LEU A 160 -15.31 13.42 9.68
CA LEU A 160 -16.48 14.15 9.19
C LEU A 160 -16.34 15.67 9.38
N GLU A 161 -15.56 16.12 10.36
CA GLU A 161 -15.23 17.54 10.56
C GLU A 161 -14.35 18.13 9.43
N VAL A 162 -13.67 17.31 8.64
CA VAL A 162 -12.82 17.78 7.51
C VAL A 162 -13.34 17.36 6.14
N ALA A 163 -14.13 16.29 6.08
CA ALA A 163 -14.56 15.65 4.84
C ALA A 163 -16.07 15.37 4.77
N GLY A 164 -16.80 15.75 5.82
CA GLY A 164 -18.25 15.66 5.85
C GLY A 164 -18.92 16.77 5.06
N ARG A 165 -20.25 16.72 5.03
CA ARG A 165 -21.09 17.66 4.30
C ARG A 165 -20.90 19.15 4.67
N PRO A 166 -20.68 19.53 5.95
CA PRO A 166 -20.42 20.94 6.31
C PRO A 166 -19.20 21.52 5.59
N GLU A 167 -18.17 20.71 5.36
CA GLU A 167 -16.95 21.08 4.64
C GLU A 167 -17.06 20.87 3.12
N GLY A 168 -18.29 20.70 2.61
CA GLY A 168 -18.56 20.42 1.20
C GLY A 168 -18.10 19.03 0.73
N GLY A 169 -17.72 18.14 1.65
CA GLY A 169 -17.36 16.76 1.37
C GLY A 169 -18.55 15.81 1.33
N ASN A 170 -18.25 14.55 0.97
CA ASN A 170 -19.25 13.50 0.81
C ASN A 170 -19.06 12.31 1.75
N ILE A 171 -18.08 12.37 2.67
CA ILE A 171 -17.88 11.29 3.62
C ILE A 171 -19.07 11.21 4.57
N THR A 172 -19.48 9.98 4.87
CA THR A 172 -20.52 9.61 5.82
C THR A 172 -20.01 8.56 6.80
N ALA A 173 -20.73 8.36 7.91
CA ALA A 173 -20.43 7.26 8.82
C ALA A 173 -20.69 5.87 8.17
N GLU A 174 -21.65 5.78 7.24
CA GLU A 174 -22.01 4.54 6.54
C GLU A 174 -20.89 4.09 5.60
N ASP A 175 -20.12 5.02 5.04
CA ASP A 175 -18.93 4.69 4.25
C ASP A 175 -17.94 3.80 5.01
N PHE A 176 -17.75 4.04 6.31
CA PHE A 176 -16.85 3.22 7.14
C PHE A 176 -17.46 1.89 7.57
N ALA A 177 -18.77 1.83 7.74
CA ALA A 177 -19.47 0.60 8.09
C ALA A 177 -19.38 -0.42 6.95
N GLU A 178 -19.47 0.06 5.71
CA GLU A 178 -19.59 -0.75 4.50
C GLU A 178 -18.29 -0.92 3.71
N VAL A 179 -17.24 -0.11 3.98
CA VAL A 179 -15.95 -0.28 3.29
C VAL A 179 -15.39 -1.69 3.52
N GLN A 180 -14.95 -2.31 2.44
CA GLN A 180 -14.31 -3.63 2.40
C GLN A 180 -13.11 -3.58 1.47
N ALA A 181 -12.08 -4.36 1.79
CA ALA A 181 -11.00 -4.63 0.86
C ALA A 181 -11.43 -5.68 -0.15
N SER A 182 -10.88 -5.58 -1.36
CA SER A 182 -11.07 -6.61 -2.38
C SER A 182 -9.95 -7.64 -2.28
N VAL A 183 -10.31 -8.91 -2.10
CA VAL A 183 -9.37 -10.04 -2.21
C VAL A 183 -9.62 -10.70 -3.57
N GLY A 184 -8.58 -10.81 -4.37
CA GLY A 184 -8.72 -11.28 -5.75
C GLY A 184 -7.55 -12.13 -6.22
N GLN A 185 -7.71 -12.61 -7.45
CA GLN A 185 -6.62 -13.22 -8.20
C GLN A 185 -5.79 -12.11 -8.86
N PRO A 186 -4.45 -12.18 -8.79
CA PRO A 186 -3.59 -11.24 -9.48
C PRO A 186 -3.65 -11.46 -11.01
N ALA A 187 -3.20 -10.46 -11.76
CA ALA A 187 -2.96 -10.63 -13.19
C ALA A 187 -1.69 -11.47 -13.39
N MET A 188 -1.67 -12.28 -14.46
CA MET A 188 -0.54 -13.14 -14.79
C MET A 188 -0.15 -12.94 -16.24
N ILE A 189 1.15 -12.83 -16.45
CA ILE A 189 1.82 -12.92 -17.75
C ILE A 189 2.95 -13.95 -17.63
N ASP A 190 3.51 -14.38 -18.76
CA ASP A 190 4.67 -15.27 -18.71
C ASP A 190 5.82 -14.61 -17.95
N GLY A 191 6.30 -15.29 -16.89
CA GLY A 191 7.36 -14.80 -16.00
C GLY A 191 6.99 -13.75 -14.95
N ALA A 192 5.73 -13.31 -14.83
CA ALA A 192 5.33 -12.40 -13.75
C ALA A 192 3.87 -12.53 -13.28
N ILE A 193 3.69 -12.38 -11.97
CA ILE A 193 2.42 -12.15 -11.29
C ILE A 193 2.37 -10.68 -10.89
N HIS A 194 1.31 -9.94 -11.23
CA HIS A 194 1.27 -8.49 -11.00
C HIS A 194 -0.14 -7.96 -10.70
N VAL A 195 -0.19 -6.69 -10.32
CA VAL A 195 -1.45 -5.93 -10.16
C VAL A 195 -1.81 -5.29 -11.50
N GLN A 196 -3.06 -5.43 -11.94
CA GLN A 196 -3.53 -4.77 -13.15
C GLN A 196 -3.68 -3.27 -12.92
N ALA A 197 -2.99 -2.46 -13.74
CA ALA A 197 -3.12 -1.01 -13.70
C ALA A 197 -4.50 -0.56 -14.22
N PRO A 198 -5.08 0.52 -13.67
CA PRO A 198 -6.27 1.15 -14.24
C PRO A 198 -5.97 1.71 -15.64
N SER A 199 -6.97 1.72 -16.52
CA SER A 199 -6.82 2.16 -17.92
C SER A 199 -6.56 3.65 -18.08
N SER A 200 -6.94 4.47 -17.11
CA SER A 200 -6.63 5.90 -17.07
C SER A 200 -6.75 6.45 -15.66
N MET A 201 -5.97 7.49 -15.37
CA MET A 201 -6.14 8.35 -14.20
C MET A 201 -6.15 9.80 -14.65
N HIS A 202 -7.10 10.57 -14.12
CA HIS A 202 -7.17 12.01 -14.31
C HIS A 202 -7.28 12.66 -12.92
N ASP A 203 -6.66 13.83 -12.75
CA ASP A 203 -6.76 14.66 -11.53
C ASP A 203 -6.29 13.98 -10.22
N VAL A 204 -5.24 13.15 -10.26
CA VAL A 204 -4.63 12.60 -9.04
C VAL A 204 -3.59 13.60 -8.50
N PRO A 205 -3.61 13.95 -7.20
CA PRO A 205 -2.59 14.83 -6.62
C PRO A 205 -1.20 14.18 -6.69
N SER A 206 -0.16 14.97 -6.42
CA SER A 206 1.18 14.40 -6.20
C SER A 206 1.13 13.49 -4.97
N LEU A 207 1.43 12.20 -5.15
CA LEU A 207 1.40 11.20 -4.10
C LEU A 207 2.83 10.80 -3.70
N GLU A 208 3.05 10.64 -2.40
CA GLU A 208 4.21 9.92 -1.89
C GLU A 208 3.89 8.43 -1.81
N CYS A 209 4.92 7.59 -1.86
CA CYS A 209 4.78 6.14 -1.83
C CYS A 209 5.74 5.51 -0.84
N VAL A 210 5.29 4.46 -0.16
CA VAL A 210 6.18 3.52 0.53
C VAL A 210 5.94 2.11 0.01
N VAL A 211 7.02 1.35 -0.08
CA VAL A 211 7.05 -0.03 -0.57
C VAL A 211 7.75 -0.89 0.46
N ASN A 212 7.27 -2.12 0.66
CA ASN A 212 7.99 -3.13 1.40
C ASN A 212 7.90 -4.47 0.68
N VAL A 213 9.03 -5.16 0.57
CA VAL A 213 9.17 -6.49 -0.01
C VAL A 213 9.67 -7.44 1.06
N ALA A 214 9.17 -8.68 1.06
CA ALA A 214 9.56 -9.70 2.02
C ALA A 214 9.56 -11.12 1.42
N CYS A 215 10.45 -11.96 1.92
CA CYS A 215 10.47 -13.40 1.73
C CYS A 215 10.57 -14.06 3.10
N ASP A 216 9.66 -14.98 3.41
CA ASP A 216 9.71 -15.73 4.66
C ASP A 216 10.53 -17.04 4.52
N HIS A 217 10.64 -17.76 5.64
CA HIS A 217 11.36 -19.03 5.74
C HIS A 217 10.67 -20.20 5.00
N ARG A 218 9.45 -20.01 4.50
CA ARG A 218 8.73 -20.96 3.65
C ARG A 218 8.98 -20.66 2.15
N GLY A 219 9.67 -19.57 1.85
CA GLY A 219 9.89 -19.09 0.49
C GLY A 219 8.69 -18.37 -0.10
N VAL A 220 7.73 -17.93 0.73
CA VAL A 220 6.59 -17.12 0.30
C VAL A 220 7.05 -15.68 0.14
N LEU A 221 6.77 -15.09 -1.02
CA LEU A 221 7.13 -13.73 -1.38
C LEU A 221 5.92 -12.81 -1.23
N ALA A 222 6.15 -11.63 -0.68
CA ALA A 222 5.16 -10.58 -0.55
C ALA A 222 5.76 -9.23 -0.96
N VAL A 223 4.93 -8.39 -1.58
CA VAL A 223 5.24 -6.99 -1.86
C VAL A 223 4.02 -6.14 -1.59
N VAL A 224 4.19 -5.09 -0.80
CA VAL A 224 3.16 -4.11 -0.51
C VAL A 224 3.59 -2.73 -1.00
N HIS A 225 2.62 -2.02 -1.55
CA HIS A 225 2.76 -0.63 -1.97
C HIS A 225 1.64 0.18 -1.34
N CYS A 226 1.99 1.35 -0.83
CA CYS A 226 1.07 2.31 -0.24
C CYS A 226 1.34 3.69 -0.83
N ALA A 227 0.36 4.23 -1.54
CA ALA A 227 0.36 5.61 -2.00
C ALA A 227 -0.51 6.48 -1.10
N TYR A 228 -0.01 7.65 -0.73
CA TYR A 228 -0.74 8.59 0.13
C TYR A 228 -0.46 10.03 -0.29
N ASP A 229 -1.39 10.92 0.03
CA ASP A 229 -1.25 12.35 -0.22
C ASP A 229 -0.66 13.05 1.01
N PRO A 230 0.61 13.49 0.98
CA PRO A 230 1.22 14.15 2.14
C PRO A 230 0.65 15.56 2.40
N GLN A 231 -0.10 16.13 1.43
CA GLN A 231 -0.66 17.49 1.48
C GLN A 231 -2.18 17.47 1.72
N GLY A 232 -2.74 16.34 2.12
CA GLY A 232 -4.14 16.24 2.54
C GLY A 232 -4.43 16.96 3.86
N PRO A 233 -5.70 17.18 4.20
CA PRO A 233 -6.06 17.75 5.50
C PRO A 233 -5.72 16.77 6.64
N GLU A 234 -5.25 17.34 7.75
CA GLU A 234 -5.03 16.59 8.99
C GLU A 234 -6.37 16.27 9.67
N VAL A 235 -6.46 15.07 10.25
CA VAL A 235 -7.61 14.58 11.01
C VAL A 235 -7.29 14.67 12.51
N THR A 236 -7.59 15.82 13.10
CA THR A 236 -7.38 16.09 14.54
C THR A 236 -8.41 15.33 15.39
N PRO A 237 -8.04 14.73 16.55
CA PRO A 237 -6.72 14.75 17.20
C PRO A 237 -5.83 13.55 16.84
N HIS A 238 -6.13 12.84 15.75
CA HIS A 238 -5.43 11.59 15.42
C HIS A 238 -4.09 11.80 14.70
N GLU A 239 -3.75 13.03 14.33
CA GLU A 239 -2.45 13.39 13.72
C GLU A 239 -2.10 12.53 12.49
N VAL A 240 -3.14 12.17 11.73
CA VAL A 240 -3.06 11.48 10.44
C VAL A 240 -3.60 12.38 9.35
N VAL A 241 -3.18 12.14 8.11
CA VAL A 241 -3.56 12.94 6.94
C VAL A 241 -4.48 12.14 6.03
N ALA A 242 -5.60 12.73 5.64
CA ALA A 242 -6.57 12.08 4.75
C ALA A 242 -6.22 12.33 3.27
N SER A 243 -6.26 11.29 2.44
CA SER A 243 -5.82 11.42 1.04
C SER A 243 -6.89 12.05 0.14
N ARG A 244 -6.51 13.04 -0.69
CA ARG A 244 -7.41 13.72 -1.65
C ARG A 244 -7.59 12.93 -2.96
N LEU A 245 -8.08 11.69 -2.85
CA LEU A 245 -8.23 10.76 -3.98
C LEU A 245 -9.65 10.71 -4.57
N ALA A 246 -10.67 11.17 -3.84
CA ALA A 246 -12.05 11.07 -4.30
C ALA A 246 -12.31 11.97 -5.50
N VAL A 247 -13.14 11.49 -6.42
CA VAL A 247 -13.60 12.28 -7.56
C VAL A 247 -14.74 13.19 -7.11
N PRO A 248 -14.58 14.53 -7.18
CA PRO A 248 -15.65 15.44 -6.81
C PRO A 248 -16.84 15.34 -7.77
N VAL A 249 -18.05 15.58 -7.26
CA VAL A 249 -19.26 15.56 -8.08
C VAL A 249 -19.35 16.87 -8.88
N ARG A 250 -19.04 16.84 -10.17
CA ARG A 250 -19.15 18.00 -11.08
C ARG A 250 -20.49 18.02 -11.83
N ARG A 251 -21.00 19.21 -12.17
CA ARG A 251 -22.23 19.38 -12.95
C ARG A 251 -21.99 18.95 -14.40
N GLY A 252 -22.89 18.13 -14.96
CA GLY A 252 -22.78 17.65 -16.33
C GLY A 252 -21.79 16.49 -16.54
N VAL A 253 -21.04 16.10 -15.50
CA VAL A 253 -20.13 14.94 -15.54
C VAL A 253 -20.81 13.73 -14.88
N PRO A 254 -20.75 12.53 -15.49
CA PRO A 254 -21.22 11.30 -14.85
C PRO A 254 -20.58 11.10 -13.46
N ARG A 255 -21.41 10.82 -12.46
CA ARG A 255 -20.96 10.60 -11.08
C ARG A 255 -20.31 9.22 -10.93
N VAL A 256 -19.19 9.16 -10.21
CA VAL A 256 -18.63 7.90 -9.69
C VAL A 256 -19.52 7.41 -8.54
N ARG A 257 -19.94 6.14 -8.61
CA ARG A 257 -20.82 5.53 -7.61
C ARG A 257 -20.08 5.45 -6.25
N PRO A 258 -20.73 5.79 -5.12
CA PRO A 258 -20.16 5.55 -3.80
C PRO A 258 -19.79 4.07 -3.59
N GLY A 259 -18.71 3.83 -2.86
CA GLY A 259 -18.11 2.52 -2.66
C GLY A 259 -17.28 2.01 -3.84
N THR A 260 -17.26 2.70 -4.99
CA THR A 260 -16.37 2.32 -6.11
C THR A 260 -14.91 2.50 -5.70
N PRO A 261 -14.05 1.47 -5.84
CA PRO A 261 -12.62 1.59 -5.60
C PRO A 261 -11.97 2.61 -6.55
N ILE A 262 -11.12 3.47 -5.98
CA ILE A 262 -10.28 4.45 -6.67
C ILE A 262 -8.90 3.81 -6.83
N ARG A 263 -8.76 2.99 -7.88
CA ARG A 263 -7.53 2.26 -8.13
C ARG A 263 -6.45 3.17 -8.67
N LEU A 264 -5.26 3.07 -8.09
CA LEU A 264 -4.05 3.71 -8.57
C LEU A 264 -3.19 2.70 -9.33
N PRO A 265 -2.37 3.11 -10.31
CA PRO A 265 -1.29 2.29 -10.83
C PRO A 265 -0.32 1.91 -9.71
N VAL A 266 -0.12 0.61 -9.52
CA VAL A 266 0.74 0.06 -8.48
C VAL A 266 1.86 -0.74 -9.14
N PRO A 267 3.09 -0.20 -9.23
CA PRO A 267 4.20 -0.85 -9.91
C PRO A 267 4.87 -1.90 -8.99
N ILE A 268 4.11 -2.94 -8.64
CA ILE A 268 4.58 -4.13 -7.92
C ILE A 268 4.34 -5.41 -8.72
N ALA A 269 5.25 -6.37 -8.61
CA ALA A 269 5.12 -7.71 -9.17
C ALA A 269 5.92 -8.75 -8.39
N LEU A 270 5.57 -10.02 -8.60
CA LEU A 270 6.37 -11.17 -8.23
C LEU A 270 6.85 -11.83 -9.53
N LEU A 271 8.15 -11.90 -9.74
CA LEU A 271 8.74 -12.54 -10.91
C LEU A 271 8.74 -14.06 -10.72
N THR A 272 8.39 -14.79 -11.78
CA THR A 272 8.21 -16.25 -11.74
C THR A 272 9.14 -16.96 -12.71
N ASN A 273 9.43 -18.23 -12.41
CA ASN A 273 10.04 -19.18 -13.32
C ASN A 273 9.08 -20.37 -13.41
N GLY A 274 8.30 -20.42 -14.49
CA GLY A 274 7.06 -21.18 -14.52
C GLY A 274 6.08 -20.66 -13.47
N GLU A 275 5.57 -21.53 -12.61
CA GLU A 275 4.62 -21.19 -11.55
C GLU A 275 5.28 -20.72 -10.25
N VAL A 276 6.61 -20.82 -10.15
CA VAL A 276 7.31 -20.60 -8.88
C VAL A 276 7.84 -19.16 -8.82
N PRO A 277 7.38 -18.31 -7.89
CA PRO A 277 7.92 -16.98 -7.72
C PRO A 277 9.34 -17.05 -7.14
N TRP A 278 10.25 -16.25 -7.71
CA TRP A 278 11.66 -16.21 -7.29
C TRP A 278 12.14 -14.81 -6.93
N ALA A 279 11.39 -13.75 -7.25
CA ALA A 279 11.66 -12.41 -6.74
C ALA A 279 10.39 -11.62 -6.48
N ALA A 280 10.39 -10.78 -5.44
CA ALA A 280 9.39 -9.76 -5.20
C ALA A 280 9.98 -8.40 -5.58
N VAL A 281 9.28 -7.62 -6.41
CA VAL A 281 9.73 -6.31 -6.90
C VAL A 281 8.66 -5.29 -6.62
N GLY A 282 9.05 -4.16 -6.01
CA GLY A 282 8.19 -3.00 -5.90
C GLY A 282 8.95 -1.72 -6.21
N ILE A 283 8.32 -0.83 -6.99
CA ILE A 283 8.93 0.42 -7.42
C ILE A 283 8.21 1.58 -6.72
N GLU A 284 8.98 2.56 -6.26
CA GLU A 284 8.44 3.76 -5.61
C GLU A 284 7.77 4.67 -6.66
N GLY A 285 6.52 5.05 -6.41
CA GLY A 285 5.73 5.95 -7.25
C GLY A 285 4.40 5.36 -7.71
N VAL A 286 3.61 6.17 -8.43
CA VAL A 286 2.27 5.82 -8.93
C VAL A 286 2.25 5.95 -10.45
N PHE A 287 2.59 4.87 -11.15
CA PHE A 287 2.60 4.82 -12.61
C PHE A 287 2.39 3.39 -13.11
N GLY A 288 1.91 3.27 -14.35
CA GLY A 288 1.77 1.96 -15.00
C GLY A 288 3.14 1.36 -15.31
N MET A 289 3.25 0.04 -15.16
CA MET A 289 4.45 -0.72 -15.49
C MET A 289 4.10 -1.79 -16.53
N ASP A 290 4.88 -1.86 -17.60
CA ASP A 290 4.84 -2.97 -18.54
C ASP A 290 5.74 -4.10 -18.02
N TRP A 291 5.13 -5.04 -17.29
CA TRP A 291 5.85 -6.19 -16.75
C TRP A 291 6.32 -7.16 -17.83
N GLY A 292 5.71 -7.17 -19.02
CA GLY A 292 6.19 -7.98 -20.14
C GLY A 292 7.53 -7.47 -20.64
N HIS A 293 7.66 -6.15 -20.78
CA HIS A 293 8.95 -5.50 -21.08
C HIS A 293 9.99 -5.79 -19.99
N VAL A 294 9.61 -5.71 -18.71
CA VAL A 294 10.51 -6.04 -17.59
C VAL A 294 11.02 -7.48 -17.69
N VAL A 295 10.12 -8.46 -17.82
CA VAL A 295 10.46 -9.89 -17.89
C VAL A 295 11.33 -10.18 -19.12
N SER A 296 11.00 -9.64 -20.30
CA SER A 296 11.78 -9.84 -21.51
C SER A 296 13.23 -9.36 -21.41
N ARG A 297 13.51 -8.41 -20.51
CA ARG A 297 14.86 -7.90 -20.21
C ARG A 297 15.57 -8.66 -19.11
N VAL A 298 14.86 -9.46 -18.32
CA VAL A 298 15.48 -10.43 -17.41
C VAL A 298 15.91 -11.63 -18.27
N ALA A 299 16.93 -11.39 -19.10
CA ALA A 299 17.56 -12.39 -19.97
C ALA A 299 18.64 -13.16 -19.18
N PRO A 300 19.10 -14.33 -19.67
CA PRO A 300 20.19 -15.09 -19.05
C PRO A 300 21.48 -14.25 -18.83
N ASP A 301 21.69 -13.21 -19.64
CA ASP A 301 22.91 -12.40 -19.67
C ASP A 301 22.85 -11.13 -18.80
N LEU A 302 21.67 -10.75 -18.27
CA LEU A 302 21.51 -9.62 -17.36
C LEU A 302 21.00 -10.08 -16.00
N THR A 303 21.65 -9.60 -14.95
CA THR A 303 21.11 -9.73 -13.59
C THR A 303 19.83 -8.91 -13.48
N LEU A 304 18.85 -9.37 -12.66
CA LEU A 304 17.61 -8.65 -12.39
C LEU A 304 17.87 -7.17 -12.05
N GLU A 305 18.94 -6.89 -11.30
CA GLU A 305 19.38 -5.55 -10.94
C GLU A 305 19.65 -4.65 -12.14
N GLN A 306 20.34 -5.18 -13.15
CA GLN A 306 20.68 -4.43 -14.36
C GLN A 306 19.42 -4.14 -15.19
N SER A 307 18.53 -5.12 -15.33
CA SER A 307 17.26 -4.96 -16.04
C SER A 307 16.38 -3.91 -15.37
N LEU A 308 16.22 -3.99 -14.04
CA LEU A 308 15.47 -3.00 -13.28
C LEU A 308 16.10 -1.61 -13.36
N ARG A 309 17.43 -1.49 -13.27
CA ARG A 309 18.12 -0.20 -13.42
C ARG A 309 17.82 0.46 -14.76
N ALA A 310 17.93 -0.29 -15.86
CA ALA A 310 17.64 0.23 -17.20
C ALA A 310 16.18 0.72 -17.32
N ILE A 311 15.22 0.02 -16.71
CA ILE A 311 13.81 0.41 -16.70
C ILE A 311 13.57 1.66 -15.85
N LEU A 312 14.25 1.77 -14.70
CA LEU A 312 14.16 2.97 -13.86
C LEU A 312 14.72 4.19 -14.59
N GLU A 313 15.82 4.04 -15.34
CA GLU A 313 16.41 5.11 -16.15
C GLU A 313 15.48 5.58 -17.28
N GLU A 314 14.79 4.66 -17.96
CA GLU A 314 13.75 4.99 -18.97
C GLU A 314 12.58 5.77 -18.35
N GLY A 315 12.28 5.52 -17.08
CA GLY A 315 11.24 6.21 -16.32
C GLY A 315 11.59 7.63 -15.88
N GLY A 316 12.84 8.05 -16.01
CA GLY A 316 13.35 9.33 -15.51
C GLY A 316 14.04 9.23 -14.15
N PRO A 317 14.73 10.31 -13.74
CA PRO A 317 15.62 10.31 -12.59
C PRO A 317 14.86 10.19 -11.25
N GLY A 318 15.59 9.76 -10.22
CA GLY A 318 15.09 9.68 -8.84
C GLY A 318 14.17 8.50 -8.55
N ARG A 319 14.00 7.55 -9.49
CA ARG A 319 13.20 6.34 -9.26
C ARG A 319 14.00 5.29 -8.50
N ARG A 320 13.28 4.56 -7.65
CA ARG A 320 13.85 3.51 -6.81
C ARG A 320 13.02 2.24 -6.88
N ALA A 321 13.67 1.10 -7.06
CA ALA A 321 13.10 -0.23 -6.93
C ALA A 321 13.66 -0.93 -5.70
N LEU A 322 12.80 -1.70 -5.05
CA LEU A 322 13.15 -2.60 -3.96
C LEU A 322 12.87 -4.02 -4.44
N THR A 323 13.80 -4.93 -4.20
CA THR A 323 13.59 -6.34 -4.52
C THR A 323 14.12 -7.26 -3.44
N VAL A 324 13.41 -8.38 -3.26
CA VAL A 324 13.88 -9.55 -2.53
C VAL A 324 13.93 -10.71 -3.51
N ILE A 325 15.11 -11.29 -3.68
CA ILE A 325 15.39 -12.40 -4.58
C ILE A 325 15.57 -13.65 -3.73
N ARG A 326 14.75 -14.65 -3.99
CA ARG A 326 14.84 -15.96 -3.35
C ARG A 326 16.10 -16.70 -3.83
N GLY A 327 16.70 -17.49 -2.95
CA GLY A 327 17.77 -18.40 -3.35
C GLY A 327 17.31 -19.37 -4.44
N SER A 328 18.24 -19.74 -5.34
CA SER A 328 17.99 -20.77 -6.36
C SER A 328 17.84 -22.18 -5.77
N SER A 329 18.34 -22.38 -4.54
CA SER A 329 18.16 -23.57 -3.73
C SER A 329 17.90 -23.20 -2.27
N ALA A 330 17.46 -24.17 -1.47
CA ALA A 330 17.21 -23.97 -0.03
C ALA A 330 18.46 -23.53 0.76
N ASP A 331 19.66 -23.81 0.22
CA ASP A 331 20.93 -23.50 0.87
C ASP A 331 21.47 -22.11 0.51
N VAL A 332 20.82 -21.41 -0.44
CA VAL A 332 21.14 -20.03 -0.79
C VAL A 332 20.16 -19.10 -0.08
N ALA A 333 20.70 -18.25 0.80
CA ALA A 333 19.92 -17.24 1.48
C ALA A 333 19.26 -16.28 0.48
N PRO A 334 17.97 -15.90 0.64
CA PRO A 334 17.43 -14.78 -0.10
C PRO A 334 18.24 -13.51 0.18
N ARG A 335 18.32 -12.67 -0.85
CA ARG A 335 19.01 -11.38 -0.80
C ARG A 335 18.02 -10.26 -1.08
N ALA A 336 18.15 -9.16 -0.34
CA ALA A 336 17.38 -7.96 -0.60
C ALA A 336 18.31 -6.89 -1.19
N CYS A 337 17.84 -6.15 -2.19
CA CYS A 337 18.60 -5.04 -2.76
C CYS A 337 17.71 -3.85 -3.12
N GLU A 338 18.31 -2.66 -2.96
CA GLU A 338 17.78 -1.38 -3.40
C GLU A 338 18.46 -1.03 -4.72
N ILE A 339 17.67 -0.66 -5.73
CA ILE A 339 18.16 -0.28 -7.05
C ILE A 339 17.65 1.14 -7.33
N LYS A 340 18.57 2.04 -7.66
CA LYS A 340 18.27 3.44 -7.98
C LYS A 340 18.57 3.70 -9.45
N SER A 341 17.76 4.52 -10.10
CA SER A 341 18.19 5.19 -11.34
C SER A 341 19.43 6.03 -11.05
N ALA A 342 20.30 6.25 -12.03
CA ALA A 342 21.36 7.24 -11.89
C ALA A 342 20.78 8.58 -11.42
N ASP A 343 21.43 9.21 -10.44
CA ASP A 343 21.09 10.58 -10.06
C ASP A 343 21.32 11.44 -11.32
N SER A 344 20.35 12.29 -11.65
CA SER A 344 20.61 13.36 -12.61
C SER A 344 21.77 14.17 -12.05
N VAL A 345 22.96 14.03 -12.65
CA VAL A 345 24.13 14.84 -12.31
C VAL A 345 23.74 16.28 -12.61
N GLY A 346 23.35 17.00 -11.55
CA GLY A 346 23.09 18.44 -11.54
C GLY A 346 24.34 19.18 -11.14
#